data_AF-A0A935U3T0-F1
#
_entry.id   AF-A0A935U3T0-F1
#
_cell.length_a   1.000
_cell.length_b   1.000
_cell.length_c   1.000
_cell.angle_alpha   90.00
_cell.angle_beta   90.00
_cell.angle_gamma   90.00
#
_symmetry.space_group_name_H-M   'P 1'
#
loop_
_entity.id
_entity.type
_entity.pdbx_description
1 polymer ?
#
loop_
_entity_poly.entity_id
_entity_poly.type
_entity_poly.pdbx_seq_one_letter_code
_entity_poly.pdbx_strand_id
1 'polypeptide(L)'
;MNHEGFQTLFDEITAHERQTLCAKAGEYASGKNRLENFYGGAAIAGTTPGIALWGYLTKHLVSCREIANGKRVSRAMLREKIGDARNYLVLLEALVIEQGLAE
;
A
#
# COMPACT_ATOMS: atom_id res chain seq x y z
N MET A 1 -3.96 -9.94 -23.40
CA MET A 1 -5.02 -9.02 -22.94
C MET A 1 -5.14 -7.93 -23.99
N ASN A 2 -6.34 -7.61 -24.46
CA ASN A 2 -6.57 -6.50 -25.39
C ASN A 2 -6.71 -5.18 -24.61
N HIS A 3 -6.84 -4.06 -25.33
CA HIS A 3 -6.91 -2.73 -24.72
C HIS A 3 -8.08 -2.60 -23.73
N GLU A 4 -9.30 -2.91 -24.17
CA GLU A 4 -10.50 -2.85 -23.34
C GLU A 4 -10.41 -3.75 -22.11
N GLY A 5 -9.95 -4.99 -22.29
CA GLY A 5 -9.81 -5.94 -21.18
C GLY A 5 -8.75 -5.50 -20.16
N PHE A 6 -7.71 -4.77 -20.58
CA PHE A 6 -6.76 -4.17 -19.65
C PHE A 6 -7.37 -3.00 -18.88
N GLN A 7 -8.12 -2.14 -19.56
CA GLN A 7 -8.81 -1.03 -18.93
C GLN A 7 -9.81 -1.51 -17.87
N THR A 8 -10.66 -2.49 -18.21
CA THR A 8 -11.59 -3.10 -17.25
C THR A 8 -10.85 -3.69 -16.04
N LEU A 9 -9.75 -4.42 -16.28
CA LEU A 9 -8.96 -4.97 -15.18
C LEU A 9 -8.38 -3.85 -14.29
N PHE A 10 -7.87 -2.78 -14.88
CA PHE A 10 -7.32 -1.64 -14.15
C PHE A 10 -8.39 -0.95 -13.29
N ASP A 11 -9.58 -0.72 -13.84
CA ASP A 11 -10.70 -0.11 -13.12
C ASP A 11 -11.15 -0.97 -11.94
N GLU A 12 -11.25 -2.28 -12.13
CA GLU A 12 -11.55 -3.22 -11.04
C GLU A 12 -10.47 -3.22 -9.95
N ILE A 13 -9.20 -3.13 -10.35
CA ILE A 13 -8.05 -3.11 -9.43
C ILE A 13 -8.13 -1.87 -8.57
N THR A 14 -8.21 -0.70 -9.20
CA THR A 14 -8.20 0.59 -8.51
C THR A 14 -9.43 0.79 -7.63
N ALA A 15 -10.62 0.31 -8.05
CA ALA A 15 -11.82 0.33 -7.23
C ALA A 15 -11.65 -0.48 -5.93
N HIS A 16 -11.09 -1.68 -6.01
CA HIS A 16 -10.81 -2.53 -4.85
C HIS A 16 -9.76 -1.90 -3.92
N GLU A 17 -8.72 -1.30 -4.49
CA GLU A 17 -7.68 -0.62 -3.72
C GLU A 17 -8.22 0.57 -2.95
N ARG A 18 -9.03 1.39 -3.62
CA ARG A 18 -9.73 2.51 -2.99
C ARG A 18 -10.61 2.02 -1.85
N GLN A 19 -11.35 0.93 -2.06
CA GLN A 19 -12.14 0.34 -0.97
C GLN A 19 -11.23 -0.10 0.18
N THR A 20 -10.13 -0.79 -0.10
CA THR A 20 -9.23 -1.28 0.95
C THR A 20 -8.56 -0.14 1.72
N LEU A 21 -8.02 0.83 1.01
CA LEU A 21 -7.35 1.99 1.59
C LEU A 21 -8.36 2.85 2.35
N CYS A 22 -9.51 3.16 1.75
CA CYS A 22 -10.49 4.07 2.36
C CYS A 22 -11.41 3.43 3.40
N ALA A 23 -11.84 2.17 3.23
CA ALA A 23 -12.81 1.51 4.13
C ALA A 23 -12.17 0.94 5.40
N LYS A 24 -10.91 0.49 5.37
CA LYS A 24 -10.17 0.12 6.60
C LYS A 24 -9.96 1.31 7.56
N ALA A 25 -10.22 2.54 7.10
CA ALA A 25 -10.28 3.70 7.95
C ALA A 25 -11.56 3.82 8.78
N GLY A 26 -12.58 2.98 8.57
CA GLY A 26 -13.71 2.89 9.49
C GLY A 26 -13.39 2.05 10.73
N GLU A 27 -12.58 1.01 10.57
CA GLU A 27 -12.34 -0.01 11.60
C GLU A 27 -11.07 0.24 12.45
N TYR A 28 -10.06 0.91 11.88
CA TYR A 28 -8.82 1.30 12.59
C TYR A 28 -8.77 2.78 13.00
N ALA A 29 -9.73 3.60 12.57
CA ALA A 29 -9.70 5.02 12.93
C ALA A 29 -10.46 5.27 14.23
N SER A 30 -9.68 5.42 15.30
CA SER A 30 -9.92 6.47 16.30
C SER A 30 -9.74 7.88 15.72
N GLY A 31 -9.96 8.08 14.41
CA GLY A 31 -10.06 9.37 13.75
C GLY A 31 -8.77 10.19 13.62
N LYS A 32 -7.60 9.66 13.95
CA LYS A 32 -6.34 10.44 13.96
C LYS A 32 -5.32 9.85 12.99
N ASN A 33 -4.96 10.68 12.00
CA ASN A 33 -3.93 10.54 10.97
C ASN A 33 -3.45 9.11 10.56
N ARG A 34 -3.73 8.73 9.30
CA ARG A 34 -3.30 7.46 8.65
C ARG A 34 -1.78 7.24 8.64
N LEU A 35 -1.01 8.30 8.82
CA LEU A 35 0.45 8.28 8.80
C LEU A 35 1.06 8.08 10.19
N GLU A 36 0.28 8.19 11.29
CA GLU A 36 0.77 8.06 12.68
C GLU A 36 1.53 6.77 12.93
N ASN A 37 1.10 5.66 12.33
CA ASN A 37 1.77 4.36 12.47
C ASN A 37 3.22 4.39 11.97
N PHE A 38 3.53 5.25 11.00
CA PHE A 38 4.89 5.39 10.47
C PHE A 38 5.75 6.25 11.38
N TYR A 39 5.17 7.29 12.00
CA TYR A 39 5.85 8.06 13.04
C TYR A 39 6.14 7.21 14.29
N GLY A 40 5.17 6.41 14.75
CA GLY A 40 5.36 5.47 15.85
C GLY A 40 6.40 4.39 15.53
N GLY A 41 6.33 3.80 14.33
CA GLY A 41 7.32 2.83 13.86
C GLY A 41 8.73 3.42 13.76
N ALA A 42 8.84 4.66 13.28
CA ALA A 42 10.09 5.40 13.19
C ALA A 42 10.71 5.68 14.55
N ALA A 43 9.89 6.11 15.53
CA ALA A 43 10.33 6.36 16.90
C ALA A 43 10.89 5.10 17.57
N ILE A 44 10.23 3.95 17.38
CA ILE A 44 10.69 2.66 17.92
C ILE A 44 11.99 2.20 17.23
N ALA A 45 12.06 2.34 15.91
CA ALA A 45 13.18 1.83 15.12
C ALA A 45 14.39 2.79 15.03
N GLY A 46 14.29 4.01 15.58
CA GLY A 46 15.34 5.01 15.49
C GLY A 46 15.62 5.47 14.05
N THR A 47 14.56 5.61 13.24
CA THR A 47 14.66 5.96 11.82
C THR A 47 13.66 7.06 11.46
N THR A 48 13.51 7.39 10.17
CA THR A 48 12.51 8.37 9.70
C THR A 48 11.17 7.69 9.38
N PRO A 49 10.03 8.41 9.42
CA PRO A 49 8.72 7.86 9.04
C PRO A 49 8.71 7.23 7.64
N GLY A 50 9.40 7.84 6.67
CA GLY A 50 9.52 7.29 5.32
C GLY A 50 10.23 5.94 5.29
N ILE A 51 11.30 5.77 6.08
CA ILE A 51 12.01 4.49 6.18
C ILE A 51 11.17 3.45 6.95
N ALA A 52 10.44 3.85 7.99
CA ALA A 52 9.51 2.95 8.67
C ALA A 52 8.42 2.43 7.72
N LEU A 53 7.82 3.33 6.91
CA LEU A 53 6.88 2.97 5.86
C LEU A 53 7.52 2.03 4.84
N TRP A 54 8.73 2.32 4.36
CA TRP A 54 9.47 1.46 3.44
C TRP A 54 9.67 0.04 3.99
N GLY A 55 9.97 -0.08 5.28
CA GLY A 55 10.04 -1.37 5.96
C GLY A 55 8.72 -2.14 5.89
N TYR A 56 7.59 -1.46 6.09
CA TYR A 56 6.27 -2.10 6.02
C TYR A 56 5.89 -2.48 4.57
N LEU A 57 6.19 -1.61 3.60
CA LEU A 57 6.06 -1.90 2.17
C LEU A 57 6.89 -3.13 1.77
N THR A 58 8.10 -3.27 2.31
CA THR A 58 9.03 -4.37 1.98
C THR A 58 8.38 -5.74 2.21
N LYS A 59 7.55 -5.90 3.25
CA LYS A 59 6.77 -7.13 3.49
C LYS A 59 5.86 -7.50 2.31
N HIS A 60 5.19 -6.50 1.72
CA HIS A 60 4.34 -6.69 0.56
C HIS A 60 5.17 -6.99 -0.70
N LEU A 61 6.29 -6.28 -0.89
CA LEU A 61 7.23 -6.53 -1.99
C LEU A 61 7.80 -7.96 -1.96
N VAL A 62 8.11 -8.50 -0.79
CA VAL A 62 8.55 -9.91 -0.65
C VAL A 62 7.47 -10.86 -1.17
N SER A 63 6.19 -10.63 -0.83
CA SER A 63 5.08 -11.45 -1.33
C SER A 63 4.93 -11.33 -2.85
N CYS A 64 5.04 -10.10 -3.39
CA CYS A 64 5.00 -9.85 -4.84
C CYS A 64 6.15 -10.56 -5.56
N ARG A 65 7.37 -10.55 -4.99
CA ARG A 65 8.54 -11.26 -5.53
C ARG A 65 8.29 -12.77 -5.60
N GLU A 66 7.73 -13.36 -4.55
CA GLU A 66 7.42 -14.80 -4.56
C GLU A 66 6.40 -15.16 -5.64
N ILE A 67 5.35 -14.35 -5.79
CA ILE A 67 4.35 -14.51 -6.86
C ILE A 67 5.02 -14.42 -8.24
N ALA A 68 5.88 -13.42 -8.45
CA ALA A 68 6.64 -13.25 -9.69
C ALA A 68 7.56 -14.45 -9.96
N ASN A 69 8.11 -15.08 -8.91
CA ASN A 69 8.91 -16.31 -8.97
C ASN A 69 8.06 -17.58 -9.13
N GLY A 70 6.77 -17.47 -9.46
CA GLY A 70 5.92 -18.61 -9.78
C GLY A 70 5.16 -19.22 -8.59
N LYS A 71 5.17 -18.57 -7.41
CA LYS A 71 4.30 -18.99 -6.29
C LYS A 71 2.84 -18.89 -6.73
N ARG A 72 2.14 -20.03 -6.76
CA ARG A 72 0.71 -20.09 -7.07
C ARG A 72 -0.09 -19.52 -5.91
N VAL A 73 -0.95 -18.56 -6.20
CA VAL A 73 -1.83 -17.90 -5.24
C VAL A 73 -3.24 -17.78 -5.82
N SER A 74 -4.25 -17.61 -4.96
CA SER A 74 -5.60 -17.29 -5.41
C SER A 74 -5.66 -15.89 -6.03
N ARG A 75 -6.66 -15.63 -6.89
CA ARG A 75 -6.88 -14.29 -7.47
C ARG A 75 -7.11 -13.23 -6.38
N ALA A 76 -7.81 -13.59 -5.30
CA ALA A 76 -8.03 -12.70 -4.16
C ALA A 76 -6.71 -12.35 -3.46
N MET A 77 -5.85 -13.33 -3.20
CA MET A 77 -4.54 -13.08 -2.58
C MET A 77 -3.62 -12.26 -3.50
N LEU A 78 -3.64 -12.53 -4.81
CA LEU A 78 -2.91 -11.71 -5.79
C LEU A 78 -3.37 -10.25 -5.74
N ARG A 79 -4.68 -10.02 -5.74
CA ARG A 79 -5.30 -8.70 -5.65
C ARG A 79 -4.91 -7.98 -4.37
N GLU A 80 -4.96 -8.67 -3.23
CA GLU A 80 -4.56 -8.15 -1.93
C GLU A 80 -3.07 -7.77 -1.90
N LYS A 81 -2.15 -8.67 -2.24
CA LYS A 81 -0.70 -8.41 -2.08
C LYS A 81 -0.17 -7.31 -2.99
N ILE A 82 -0.59 -7.32 -4.26
CA ILE A 82 -0.21 -6.26 -5.19
C ILE A 82 -0.93 -4.95 -4.81
N GLY A 83 -2.19 -5.05 -4.39
CA GLY A 83 -2.98 -3.89 -3.97
C GLY A 83 -2.41 -3.17 -2.75
N ASP A 84 -1.99 -3.92 -1.73
CA ASP A 84 -1.33 -3.38 -0.56
C ASP A 84 -0.04 -2.65 -0.96
N ALA A 85 0.78 -3.24 -1.82
CA ALA A 85 2.03 -2.61 -2.26
C ALA A 85 1.79 -1.26 -2.94
N ARG A 86 0.79 -1.15 -3.83
CA ARG A 86 0.42 0.12 -4.47
C ARG A 86 -0.16 1.12 -3.45
N ASN A 87 -1.02 0.67 -2.55
CA ASN A 87 -1.57 1.52 -1.48
C ASN A 87 -0.47 2.10 -0.58
N TYR A 88 0.59 1.35 -0.28
CA TYR A 88 1.73 1.86 0.47
C TYR A 88 2.52 2.93 -0.28
N LEU A 89 2.58 2.88 -1.62
CA LEU A 89 3.16 3.95 -2.42
C LEU A 89 2.33 5.23 -2.37
N VAL A 90 1.00 5.12 -2.36
CA VAL A 90 0.09 6.27 -2.13
C VAL A 90 0.33 6.87 -0.73
N LEU A 91 0.49 6.03 0.29
CA LEU A 91 0.80 6.49 1.65
C LEU A 91 2.18 7.16 1.74
N LEU A 92 3.16 6.67 0.97
CA LEU A 92 4.48 7.28 0.89
C LEU A 92 4.41 8.67 0.25
N GLU A 93 3.70 8.81 -0.86
CA GLU A 93 3.46 10.10 -1.51
C GLU A 93 2.79 11.08 -0.53
N ALA A 94 1.72 10.65 0.15
CA ALA A 94 1.04 11.45 1.16
C ALA A 94 1.99 11.89 2.30
N LEU A 95 2.86 11.00 2.77
CA LEU A 95 3.83 11.30 3.81
C LEU A 95 4.90 12.30 3.37
N VAL A 96 5.43 12.16 2.15
CA VAL A 96 6.41 13.09 1.58
C VAL A 96 5.80 14.48 1.40
N ILE A 97 4.56 14.56 0.92
CA ILE A 97 3.80 15.82 0.81
C ILE A 97 3.57 16.44 2.20
N GLU A 98 3.12 15.66 3.19
CA GLU A 98 2.88 16.15 4.56
C GLU A 98 4.16 16.74 5.19
N GLN A 99 5.31 16.13 4.89
CA GLN A 99 6.61 16.58 5.38
C GLN A 99 7.20 17.78 4.62
N GLY A 100 6.54 18.25 3.56
CA GLY A 100 7.04 19.34 2.73
C GLY A 100 8.31 18.97 1.95
N LEU A 101 8.45 17.69 1.59
CA LEU A 101 9.61 17.15 0.86
C LEU A 101 9.36 17.04 -0.66
N ALA A 102 8.15 17.38 -1.13
CA ALA A 102 7.79 17.46 -2.55
C ALA A 102 7.66 18.94 -2.97
N GLU A 103 8.21 19.28 -4.13
CA GLU A 103 8.17 20.63 -4.75
C GLU A 103 6.90 20.88 -5.58
#